data_AF-A0AAD5KA53-F1
#
_entry.id   AF-A0AAD5KA53-F1
#
_cell.length_a   1.000
_cell.length_b   1.000
_cell.length_c   1.000
_cell.angle_alpha   90.00
_cell.angle_beta   90.00
_cell.angle_gamma   90.00
#
_symmetry.space_group_name_H-M   'P 1'
#
loop_
_entity.id
_entity.type
_entity.pdbx_description
1 polymer ?
#
loop_
_entity_poly.entity_id
_entity_poly.type
_entity_poly.pdbx_seq_one_letter_code
_entity_poly.pdbx_strand_id
1 'polypeptide(L)'
;MPIWTDKYLKTMLREKRKHPHMPWEKVSQLLGHRHSARACNRKYLPFAPKMKNPLNLAERRKVCKMRNKKPPMEFRKIATQIPGISSADCRFYYEKCATAKEVERGIQEARAEQERIDFLKGRGIVIPKPKLTLLPQTWTPTEVDQLKKMRQEQQMPWAVVAKELKRSIPSCTSKLRRLNKKEQKNPVTMNTSTKRRRDVEDDDYDTIAEVKIEPVSVKKRKIAKPSPIRRK
;
A
#
# COMPACT_ATOMS: atom_id res chain seq x y z
N MET A 1 -34.31 -28.98 -17.57
CA MET A 1 -33.06 -28.46 -16.97
C MET A 1 -32.41 -29.59 -16.18
N PRO A 2 -31.13 -29.94 -16.43
CA PRO A 2 -30.46 -31.00 -15.66
C PRO A 2 -30.38 -30.65 -14.17
N ILE A 3 -30.82 -31.57 -13.32
CA ILE A 3 -30.92 -31.38 -11.86
C ILE A 3 -29.53 -31.50 -11.24
N TRP A 4 -29.17 -30.52 -10.40
CA TRP A 4 -27.94 -30.57 -9.61
C TRP A 4 -28.10 -31.54 -8.45
N THR A 5 -27.44 -32.70 -8.54
CA THR A 5 -27.35 -33.63 -7.41
C THR A 5 -26.18 -33.28 -6.50
N ASP A 6 -26.29 -33.68 -5.24
CA ASP A 6 -25.24 -33.54 -4.24
C ASP A 6 -23.92 -34.19 -4.68
N LYS A 7 -24.02 -35.32 -5.40
CA LYS A 7 -22.88 -36.04 -5.99
C LYS A 7 -22.12 -35.16 -6.98
N TYR A 8 -22.83 -34.49 -7.90
CA TYR A 8 -22.21 -33.62 -8.90
C TYR A 8 -21.60 -32.37 -8.27
N LEU A 9 -22.29 -31.77 -7.30
CA LEU A 9 -21.79 -30.60 -6.59
C LEU A 9 -20.50 -30.93 -5.82
N LYS A 10 -20.47 -32.02 -5.06
CA LYS A 10 -19.29 -32.47 -4.30
C LYS A 10 -18.11 -32.78 -5.22
N THR A 11 -18.36 -33.46 -6.34
CA THR A 11 -17.32 -33.77 -7.33
C THR A 11 -16.71 -32.50 -7.92
N MET A 12 -17.55 -31.57 -8.37
CA MET A 12 -17.11 -30.28 -8.91
C MET A 12 -16.27 -29.48 -7.90
N LEU A 13 -16.75 -29.36 -6.65
CA LEU A 13 -16.05 -28.61 -5.61
C LEU A 13 -14.71 -29.25 -5.25
N ARG A 14 -14.65 -30.58 -5.15
CA ARG A 14 -13.42 -31.33 -4.87
C ARG A 14 -12.36 -31.08 -5.95
N GLU A 15 -12.73 -31.24 -7.22
CA GLU A 15 -11.79 -31.08 -8.33
C GLU A 15 -11.34 -29.63 -8.49
N LYS A 16 -12.22 -28.64 -8.26
CA LYS A 16 -11.84 -27.22 -8.27
C LYS A 16 -10.97 -26.82 -7.09
N ARG A 17 -11.13 -27.44 -5.92
CA ARG A 17 -10.21 -27.23 -4.79
C ARG A 17 -8.84 -27.85 -5.07
N LYS A 18 -8.80 -29.07 -5.61
CA LYS A 18 -7.56 -29.77 -5.95
C LYS A 18 -6.82 -29.11 -7.12
N HIS A 19 -7.56 -28.61 -8.09
CA HIS A 19 -7.06 -27.99 -9.31
C HIS A 19 -7.80 -26.67 -9.59
N PRO A 20 -7.43 -25.56 -8.91
CA PRO A 20 -8.10 -24.26 -9.06
C PRO A 20 -8.18 -23.76 -10.50
N HIS A 21 -7.20 -24.13 -11.33
CA HIS A 21 -7.11 -23.71 -12.73
C HIS A 21 -7.70 -24.69 -13.74
N MET A 22 -8.33 -25.77 -13.30
CA MET A 22 -8.94 -26.72 -14.23
C MET A 22 -9.95 -25.99 -15.14
N PRO A 23 -9.87 -26.13 -16.48
CA PRO A 23 -10.84 -25.53 -17.38
C PRO A 23 -12.24 -26.10 -17.11
N TRP A 24 -13.27 -25.28 -17.29
CA TRP A 24 -14.65 -25.67 -16.98
C TRP A 24 -15.17 -26.77 -17.91
N GLU A 25 -14.60 -26.88 -19.11
CA GLU A 25 -14.82 -27.94 -20.08
C GLU A 25 -14.42 -29.30 -19.50
N LYS A 26 -13.26 -29.38 -18.83
CA LYS A 26 -12.78 -30.60 -18.18
C LYS A 26 -13.63 -30.96 -16.96
N VAL A 27 -14.11 -29.97 -16.22
CA VAL A 27 -15.07 -30.18 -15.12
C VAL A 27 -16.38 -30.74 -15.66
N SER A 28 -16.89 -30.21 -16.77
CA SER A 28 -18.10 -30.69 -17.44
C SER A 28 -17.95 -32.14 -17.91
N GLN A 29 -16.80 -32.50 -18.48
CA GLN A 29 -16.46 -33.88 -18.85
C GLN A 29 -16.51 -34.82 -17.64
N LEU A 30 -15.91 -34.43 -16.50
CA LEU A 30 -15.93 -35.23 -15.26
C LEU A 30 -17.33 -35.44 -14.68
N LEU A 31 -18.28 -34.56 -15.01
CA LEU A 31 -19.69 -34.69 -14.63
C LEU A 31 -20.52 -35.42 -15.70
N GLY A 32 -19.87 -36.01 -16.70
CA GLY A 32 -20.50 -36.76 -17.78
C GLY A 32 -21.27 -35.89 -18.77
N HIS A 33 -20.81 -34.66 -19.02
CA HIS A 33 -21.42 -33.67 -19.94
C HIS A 33 -22.88 -33.28 -19.62
N ARG A 34 -23.44 -33.72 -18.49
CA ARG A 34 -24.81 -33.40 -18.07
C ARG A 34 -25.02 -31.92 -17.76
N HIS A 35 -23.95 -31.23 -17.37
CA HIS A 35 -23.93 -29.79 -17.14
C HIS A 35 -22.88 -29.16 -18.04
N SER A 36 -23.24 -28.09 -18.76
CA SER A 36 -22.29 -27.34 -19.57
C SER A 36 -21.22 -26.65 -18.72
N ALA A 37 -20.06 -26.38 -19.30
CA ALA A 37 -18.98 -25.63 -18.63
C ALA A 37 -19.46 -24.32 -18.00
N ARG A 38 -20.35 -23.59 -18.69
CA ARG A 38 -20.98 -22.35 -18.21
C ARG A 38 -21.88 -22.60 -16.99
N ALA A 39 -22.65 -23.68 -16.99
CA ALA A 39 -23.50 -24.06 -15.87
C ALA A 39 -22.66 -24.44 -14.63
N CYS A 40 -21.57 -25.18 -14.83
CA CYS A 40 -20.61 -25.52 -13.77
C CYS A 40 -19.99 -24.26 -13.16
N ASN A 41 -19.51 -23.32 -13.98
CA ASN A 41 -18.94 -22.06 -13.51
C ASN A 41 -19.95 -21.28 -12.66
N ARG A 42 -21.18 -21.07 -13.18
CA ARG A 42 -22.24 -20.36 -12.44
C ARG A 42 -22.57 -21.01 -11.11
N LYS A 43 -22.67 -22.35 -11.07
CA LYS A 43 -22.98 -23.07 -9.84
C LYS A 43 -21.85 -23.01 -8.81
N TYR A 44 -20.60 -22.90 -9.26
CA TYR A 44 -19.43 -22.80 -8.39
C TYR A 44 -19.25 -21.41 -7.77
N LEU A 45 -19.67 -20.32 -8.44
CA LEU A 45 -19.43 -18.94 -8.00
C LEU A 45 -19.72 -18.67 -6.50
N PRO A 46 -20.85 -19.14 -5.91
CA PRO A 46 -21.13 -18.93 -4.49
C PRO A 46 -20.12 -19.60 -3.55
N PHE A 47 -19.43 -20.64 -4.01
CA PHE A 47 -18.44 -21.42 -3.26
C PHE A 47 -17.00 -21.01 -3.57
N ALA A 48 -16.80 -20.12 -4.54
CA ALA A 48 -15.48 -19.62 -4.88
C ALA A 48 -14.89 -18.89 -3.66
N PRO A 49 -13.59 -19.06 -3.36
CA PRO A 49 -12.95 -18.28 -2.32
C PRO A 49 -13.13 -16.79 -2.65
N LYS A 50 -13.71 -16.04 -1.72
CA LYS A 50 -13.87 -14.59 -1.87
C LYS A 50 -12.49 -13.97 -2.05
N MET A 51 -12.35 -13.14 -3.09
CA MET A 51 -11.11 -12.39 -3.31
C MET A 51 -10.88 -11.48 -2.10
N LYS A 52 -9.67 -11.52 -1.52
CA LYS A 52 -9.24 -10.62 -0.45
C LYS A 52 -8.68 -9.35 -1.08
N ASN A 53 -9.23 -8.20 -0.70
CA ASN A 53 -8.66 -6.89 -1.01
C ASN A 53 -8.83 -5.99 0.23
N PRO A 54 -7.78 -5.29 0.71
CA PRO A 54 -6.38 -5.28 0.24
C PRO A 54 -5.49 -6.38 0.83
N LEU A 55 -4.41 -6.72 0.11
CA LEU A 55 -3.34 -7.60 0.62
C LEU A 55 -2.72 -6.99 1.88
N ASN A 56 -2.41 -7.85 2.85
CA ASN A 56 -1.61 -7.45 4.01
C ASN A 56 -0.13 -7.27 3.63
N LEU A 57 0.65 -6.66 4.53
CA LEU A 57 2.07 -6.35 4.29
C LEU A 57 2.91 -7.60 3.99
N ALA A 58 2.63 -8.73 4.65
CA ALA A 58 3.35 -9.98 4.46
C ALA A 58 3.12 -10.57 3.06
N GLU A 59 1.88 -10.53 2.57
CA GLU A 59 1.50 -10.95 1.23
C GLU A 59 2.12 -10.05 0.16
N ARG A 60 2.11 -8.73 0.35
CA ARG A 60 2.80 -7.78 -0.55
C ARG A 60 4.29 -8.07 -0.64
N ARG A 61 4.95 -8.34 0.49
CA ARG A 61 6.36 -8.75 0.53
C ARG A 61 6.61 -10.03 -0.27
N LYS A 62 5.68 -11.00 -0.22
CA LYS A 62 5.77 -12.21 -1.05
C LYS A 62 5.71 -11.87 -2.55
N VAL A 63 4.78 -11.03 -2.98
CA VAL A 63 4.72 -10.56 -4.39
C VAL A 63 6.04 -9.90 -4.81
N CYS A 64 6.59 -9.01 -3.98
CA CYS A 64 7.86 -8.33 -4.28
C CYS A 64 9.06 -9.28 -4.32
N LYS A 65 9.11 -10.29 -3.44
CA LYS A 65 10.15 -11.32 -3.49
C LYS A 65 10.12 -12.11 -4.80
N MET A 66 8.94 -12.35 -5.35
CA MET A 66 8.77 -13.11 -6.59
C MET A 66 9.18 -12.29 -7.84
N ARG A 67 9.07 -10.96 -7.80
CA ARG A 67 9.59 -10.06 -8.85
C ARG A 67 11.10 -10.14 -9.02
N ASN A 68 11.83 -10.37 -7.93
CA ASN A 68 13.30 -10.43 -7.96
C ASN A 68 13.84 -11.83 -8.34
N LYS A 69 12.98 -12.85 -8.52
CA LYS A 69 13.41 -14.17 -9.00
C LYS A 69 13.61 -14.15 -10.52
N LYS A 70 14.66 -14.82 -11.01
CA LYS A 70 14.92 -15.03 -12.43
C LYS A 70 14.70 -16.52 -12.78
N PRO A 71 13.94 -16.85 -13.84
CA PRO A 71 13.17 -15.95 -14.70
C PRO A 71 11.95 -15.33 -13.99
N PRO A 72 11.44 -14.18 -14.47
CA PRO A 72 10.24 -13.55 -13.92
C PRO A 72 9.07 -14.53 -13.91
N MET A 73 8.41 -14.68 -12.76
CA MET A 73 7.28 -15.59 -12.65
C MET A 73 6.01 -14.96 -13.22
N GLU A 74 5.25 -15.72 -14.00
CA GLU A 74 3.94 -15.29 -14.49
C GLU A 74 2.98 -14.96 -13.33
N PHE A 75 2.21 -13.87 -13.48
CA PHE A 75 1.27 -13.40 -12.45
C PHE A 75 0.24 -14.46 -12.04
N ARG A 76 -0.15 -15.33 -12.98
CA ARG A 76 -1.08 -16.42 -12.71
C ARG A 76 -0.51 -17.42 -11.71
N LYS A 77 0.79 -17.74 -11.82
CA LYS A 77 1.50 -18.63 -10.88
C LYS A 77 1.71 -17.93 -9.53
N ILE A 78 2.03 -16.63 -9.53
CA ILE A 78 2.13 -15.86 -8.28
C ILE A 78 0.78 -15.85 -7.53
N ALA A 79 -0.33 -15.69 -8.26
CA ALA A 79 -1.67 -15.70 -7.68
C ALA A 79 -2.06 -17.04 -7.02
N THR A 80 -1.42 -18.15 -7.39
CA THR A 80 -1.64 -19.44 -6.68
C THR A 80 -1.01 -19.50 -5.30
N GLN A 81 0.06 -18.73 -5.07
CA GLN A 81 0.80 -18.77 -3.81
C GLN A 81 0.19 -17.85 -2.75
N ILE A 82 -0.72 -16.97 -3.15
CA ILE A 82 -1.40 -16.02 -2.27
C ILE A 82 -2.90 -16.28 -2.38
N PRO A 83 -3.51 -16.99 -1.43
CA PRO A 83 -4.93 -17.35 -1.52
C PRO A 83 -5.81 -16.11 -1.54
N GLY A 84 -6.73 -16.06 -2.51
CA GLY A 84 -7.71 -14.97 -2.63
C GLY A 84 -7.20 -13.72 -3.36
N ILE A 85 -6.03 -13.75 -4.02
CA ILE A 85 -5.60 -12.65 -4.87
C ILE A 85 -6.03 -12.87 -6.33
N SER A 86 -6.43 -11.79 -7.01
CA SER A 86 -6.61 -11.82 -8.46
C SER A 86 -5.27 -11.65 -9.19
N SER A 87 -5.16 -12.13 -10.43
CA SER A 87 -3.98 -11.87 -11.25
C SER A 87 -3.79 -10.37 -11.55
N ALA A 88 -4.87 -9.58 -11.59
CA ALA A 88 -4.82 -8.14 -11.76
C ALA A 88 -4.23 -7.43 -10.52
N ASP A 89 -4.66 -7.81 -9.32
CA ASP A 89 -4.09 -7.29 -8.08
C ASP A 89 -2.62 -7.69 -7.94
N CYS A 90 -2.29 -8.95 -8.29
CA CYS A 90 -0.91 -9.41 -8.31
C CYS A 90 -0.05 -8.51 -9.21
N ARG A 91 -0.52 -8.18 -10.41
CA ARG A 91 0.19 -7.28 -11.33
C ARG A 91 0.36 -5.88 -10.73
N PHE A 92 -0.70 -5.30 -10.18
CA PHE A 92 -0.66 -3.99 -9.53
C PHE A 92 0.39 -3.92 -8.42
N TYR A 93 0.41 -4.90 -7.50
CA TYR A 93 1.40 -4.92 -6.43
C TYR A 93 2.80 -5.25 -6.96
N TYR A 94 2.91 -6.13 -7.96
CA TYR A 94 4.17 -6.46 -8.61
C TYR A 94 4.82 -5.23 -9.23
N GLU A 95 4.07 -4.41 -9.96
CA GLU A 95 4.55 -3.16 -10.57
C GLU A 95 4.99 -2.14 -9.51
N LYS A 96 4.30 -2.09 -8.36
CA LYS A 96 4.66 -1.23 -7.22
C LYS A 96 5.87 -1.70 -6.40
N CYS A 97 6.35 -2.92 -6.59
CA CYS A 97 7.52 -3.41 -5.88
C CYS A 97 8.81 -2.81 -6.47
N ALA A 98 9.61 -2.12 -5.67
CA ALA A 98 10.95 -1.75 -6.10
C ALA A 98 11.80 -3.00 -6.40
N THR A 99 12.55 -2.96 -7.49
CA THR A 99 13.58 -3.96 -7.80
C THR A 99 14.78 -3.79 -6.86
N ALA A 100 15.57 -4.85 -6.70
CA ALA A 100 16.79 -4.78 -5.90
C ALA A 100 17.73 -3.64 -6.33
N LYS A 101 17.84 -3.39 -7.64
CA LYS A 101 18.65 -2.29 -8.20
C LYS A 101 18.10 -0.90 -7.84
N GLU A 102 16.78 -0.72 -7.89
CA GLU A 102 16.15 0.55 -7.51
C GLU A 102 16.33 0.84 -6.01
N VAL A 103 16.24 -0.21 -5.17
CA VAL A 103 16.52 -0.09 -3.73
C VAL A 103 17.99 0.25 -3.48
N GLU A 104 18.92 -0.45 -4.15
CA GLU A 104 20.36 -0.19 -4.01
C GLU A 104 20.73 1.23 -4.45
N ARG A 105 20.18 1.70 -5.58
CA ARG A 105 20.34 3.09 -6.03
C ARG A 105 19.80 4.08 -4.99
N GLY A 106 18.61 3.84 -4.44
CA GLY A 106 18.04 4.72 -3.40
C GLY A 106 18.90 4.78 -2.13
N ILE A 107 19.53 3.66 -1.74
CA ILE A 107 20.49 3.62 -0.61
C ILE A 107 21.74 4.45 -0.93
N GLN A 108 22.26 4.35 -2.16
CA GLN A 108 23.43 5.12 -2.59
C GLN A 108 23.13 6.63 -2.62
N GLU A 109 21.99 7.02 -3.18
CA GLU A 109 21.51 8.41 -3.20
C GLU A 109 21.34 8.96 -1.79
N ALA A 110 20.75 8.19 -0.87
CA ALA A 110 20.60 8.59 0.52
C ALA A 110 21.94 8.78 1.25
N ARG A 111 22.93 7.91 0.99
CA ARG A 111 24.28 8.06 1.53
C ARG A 111 24.97 9.32 1.00
N ALA A 112 24.89 9.55 -0.31
CA ALA A 112 25.48 10.74 -0.93
C ALA A 112 24.84 12.04 -0.40
N GLU A 113 23.52 12.07 -0.19
CA GLU A 113 22.84 13.21 0.41
C GLU A 113 23.24 13.39 1.88
N GLN A 114 23.42 12.31 2.64
CA GLN A 114 23.90 12.39 4.02
C GLN A 114 25.32 12.94 4.09
N GLU A 115 26.23 12.49 3.22
CA GLU A 115 27.60 13.02 3.12
C GLU A 115 27.61 14.52 2.78
N ARG A 116 26.75 14.95 1.84
CA ARG A 116 26.54 16.36 1.53
C ARG A 116 26.03 17.13 2.75
N ILE A 117 25.11 16.54 3.52
CA ILE A 117 24.57 17.14 4.72
C ILE A 117 25.66 17.35 5.77
N ASP A 118 26.48 16.33 6.00
CA ASP A 118 27.54 16.39 7.00
C ASP A 118 28.64 17.38 6.60
N PHE A 119 28.96 17.46 5.30
CA PHE A 119 29.86 18.48 4.75
C PHE A 119 29.36 19.91 4.97
N LEU A 120 28.08 20.18 4.71
CA LEU A 120 27.48 21.50 4.90
C LEU A 120 27.40 21.86 6.40
N LYS A 121 27.01 20.91 7.26
CA LYS A 121 27.03 21.09 8.72
C LYS A 121 28.43 21.43 9.24
N GLY A 122 29.46 20.76 8.73
CA GLY A 122 30.87 21.03 9.09
C GLY A 122 31.34 22.46 8.76
N ARG A 123 30.65 23.16 7.84
CA ARG A 123 30.90 24.57 7.49
C ARG A 123 30.00 25.56 8.25
N GLY A 124 29.24 25.09 9.24
CA GLY A 124 28.25 25.90 9.94
C GLY A 124 27.04 26.28 9.10
N ILE A 125 26.87 25.67 7.91
CA ILE A 125 25.72 25.93 7.04
C ILE A 125 24.54 25.12 7.55
N VAL A 126 23.53 25.80 8.07
CA VAL A 126 22.25 25.19 8.44
C VAL A 126 21.55 24.75 7.17
N ILE A 127 21.38 23.45 6.99
CA ILE A 127 20.63 22.90 5.86
C ILE A 127 19.15 23.02 6.21
N PRO A 128 18.38 23.84 5.49
CA PRO A 128 16.95 23.87 5.71
C PRO A 128 16.40 22.47 5.40
N LYS A 129 15.66 21.88 6.34
CA LYS A 129 14.86 20.67 6.08
C LYS A 129 14.11 20.89 4.77
N PRO A 130 14.09 19.91 3.85
CA PRO A 130 13.32 20.05 2.63
C PRO A 130 11.89 20.38 3.02
N LYS A 131 11.50 21.63 2.78
CA LYS A 131 10.12 22.05 2.88
C LYS A 131 9.42 21.27 1.77
N LEU A 132 8.76 20.17 2.12
CA LEU A 132 7.62 19.67 1.35
C LEU A 132 6.82 20.90 0.97
N THR A 133 6.86 21.27 -0.31
CA THR A 133 6.40 22.58 -0.80
C THR A 133 5.02 22.85 -0.23
N LEU A 134 5.01 23.80 0.70
CA LEU A 134 3.87 24.24 1.46
C LEU A 134 2.84 24.79 0.48
N LEU A 135 1.80 24.02 0.17
CA LEU A 135 0.50 24.66 0.15
C LEU A 135 0.32 25.26 1.55
N PRO A 136 -0.05 26.54 1.69
CA PRO A 136 -0.24 27.15 3.00
C PRO A 136 -1.18 26.25 3.82
N GLN A 137 -0.61 25.59 4.83
CA GLN A 137 -1.28 24.55 5.62
C GLN A 137 -2.39 25.16 6.48
N THR A 138 -2.29 26.47 6.73
CA THR A 138 -3.23 27.26 7.52
C THR A 138 -4.09 28.12 6.61
N TRP A 139 -5.40 28.12 6.89
CA TRP A 139 -6.36 29.01 6.24
C TRP A 139 -6.34 30.36 6.93
N THR A 140 -6.06 31.43 6.21
CA THR A 140 -6.21 32.79 6.74
C THR A 140 -7.70 33.14 6.84
N PRO A 141 -8.09 34.09 7.72
CA PRO A 141 -9.46 34.60 7.77
C PRO A 141 -9.93 35.13 6.41
N THR A 142 -9.07 35.85 5.70
CA THR A 142 -9.35 36.40 4.37
C THR A 142 -9.65 35.33 3.31
N GLU A 143 -8.89 34.23 3.30
CA GLU A 143 -9.14 33.09 2.38
C GLU A 143 -10.43 32.36 2.74
N VAL A 144 -10.81 32.34 4.02
CA VAL A 144 -12.07 31.73 4.47
C VAL A 144 -13.27 32.56 4.01
N ASP A 145 -13.19 33.88 4.10
CA ASP A 145 -14.26 34.78 3.65
C ASP A 145 -14.40 34.72 2.13
N GLN A 146 -13.28 34.70 1.40
CA GLN A 146 -13.27 34.49 -0.05
C GLN A 146 -13.85 33.12 -0.45
N LEU A 147 -13.53 32.06 0.28
CA LEU A 147 -14.11 30.73 0.07
C LEU A 147 -15.63 30.73 0.26
N LYS A 148 -16.12 31.40 1.31
CA LYS A 148 -17.56 31.54 1.57
C LYS A 148 -18.23 32.34 0.46
N LYS A 149 -17.71 33.52 0.11
CA LYS A 149 -18.23 34.37 -0.96
C LYS A 149 -18.33 33.63 -2.30
N MET A 150 -17.23 33.02 -2.75
CA MET A 150 -17.22 32.35 -4.05
C MET A 150 -18.14 31.12 -4.10
N ARG A 151 -18.30 30.38 -2.98
CA ARG A 151 -19.01 29.10 -3.00
C ARG A 151 -20.44 29.16 -2.47
N GLN A 152 -20.71 29.98 -1.45
CA GLN A 152 -22.04 30.15 -0.86
C GLN A 152 -22.84 31.24 -1.61
N GLU A 153 -22.23 32.37 -1.98
CA GLU A 153 -22.94 33.47 -2.64
C GLU A 153 -22.92 33.32 -4.17
N GLN A 154 -21.73 33.10 -4.75
CA GLN A 154 -21.55 33.11 -6.22
C GLN A 154 -21.67 31.72 -6.88
N GLN A 155 -21.79 30.65 -6.08
CA GLN A 155 -21.89 29.25 -6.52
C GLN A 155 -20.82 28.81 -7.54
N MET A 156 -19.62 29.43 -7.51
CA MET A 156 -18.57 29.20 -8.48
C MET A 156 -18.10 27.73 -8.49
N PRO A 157 -17.73 27.17 -9.66
CA PRO A 157 -17.24 25.80 -9.75
C PRO A 157 -15.91 25.65 -8.98
N TRP A 158 -15.74 24.50 -8.32
CA TRP A 158 -14.58 24.25 -7.45
C TRP A 158 -13.22 24.44 -8.11
N ALA A 159 -13.12 24.20 -9.43
CA ALA A 159 -11.90 24.42 -10.18
C ALA A 159 -11.48 25.90 -10.19
N VAL A 160 -12.43 26.83 -10.29
CA VAL A 160 -12.16 28.27 -10.27
C VAL A 160 -11.81 28.72 -8.85
N VAL A 161 -12.57 28.26 -7.85
CA VAL A 161 -12.31 28.55 -6.43
C VAL A 161 -10.92 28.09 -5.99
N ALA A 162 -10.52 26.88 -6.41
CA ALA A 162 -9.21 26.31 -6.12
C ALA A 162 -8.06 27.10 -6.77
N LYS A 163 -8.27 27.53 -8.03
CA LYS A 163 -7.31 28.35 -8.77
C LYS A 163 -7.11 29.72 -8.12
N GLU A 164 -8.20 30.37 -7.71
CA GLU A 164 -8.17 31.69 -7.07
C GLU A 164 -7.48 31.67 -5.70
N LEU A 165 -7.82 30.68 -4.87
CA LEU A 165 -7.23 30.52 -3.53
C LEU A 165 -5.85 29.86 -3.55
N LYS A 166 -5.30 29.54 -4.73
CA LYS A 166 -4.04 28.81 -4.90
C LYS A 166 -3.97 27.55 -4.03
N ARG A 167 -5.10 26.85 -3.89
CA ARG A 167 -5.30 25.68 -3.01
C ARG A 167 -5.88 24.52 -3.81
N SER A 168 -5.68 23.30 -3.32
CA SER A 168 -6.27 22.12 -3.96
C SER A 168 -7.79 22.04 -3.70
N ILE A 169 -8.54 21.52 -4.67
CA ILE A 169 -10.00 21.28 -4.55
C ILE A 169 -10.35 20.49 -3.27
N PRO A 170 -9.63 19.41 -2.90
CA PRO A 170 -9.87 18.70 -1.64
C PRO A 170 -9.68 19.59 -0.39
N SER A 171 -8.75 20.54 -0.42
CA SER A 171 -8.53 21.46 0.70
C SER A 171 -9.71 22.42 0.86
N CYS A 172 -10.15 23.06 -0.23
CA CYS A 172 -11.28 24.00 -0.21
C CYS A 172 -12.60 23.33 0.22
N THR A 173 -12.88 22.15 -0.30
CA THR A 173 -14.09 21.37 0.05
C THR A 173 -14.07 20.91 1.51
N SER A 174 -12.91 20.42 2.00
CA SER A 174 -12.72 20.02 3.39
C SER A 174 -12.92 21.19 4.35
N LYS A 175 -12.37 22.37 4.02
CA LYS A 175 -12.54 23.58 4.84
C LYS A 175 -13.99 24.03 4.91
N LEU A 176 -14.69 24.15 3.77
CA LEU A 176 -16.08 24.59 3.76
C LEU A 176 -16.98 23.64 4.56
N ARG A 177 -16.77 22.33 4.45
CA ARG A 177 -17.49 21.33 5.24
C ARG A 177 -17.29 21.53 6.75
N ARG A 178 -16.07 21.84 7.18
CA ARG A 178 -15.75 22.12 8.59
C ARG A 178 -16.38 23.42 9.08
N LEU A 179 -16.46 24.45 8.24
CA LEU A 179 -17.12 25.72 8.56
C LEU A 179 -18.63 25.51 8.78
N ASN A 180 -19.30 24.83 7.84
CA ASN A 180 -20.73 24.54 7.96
C ASN A 180 -21.04 23.69 9.22
N LYS A 181 -20.15 22.75 9.58
CA LYS A 181 -20.30 21.93 10.80
C LYS A 181 -20.10 22.74 12.09
N LYS A 182 -19.28 23.81 12.06
CA LYS A 182 -19.12 24.73 13.19
C LYS A 182 -20.32 25.67 13.33
N GLU A 183 -20.87 26.15 12.21
CA GLU A 183 -22.08 26.98 12.19
C GLU A 183 -23.31 26.19 12.69
N GLN A 184 -23.45 24.93 12.31
CA GLN A 184 -24.52 24.06 12.82
C GLN A 184 -24.40 23.69 14.31
N LYS A 185 -23.23 23.88 14.92
CA LYS A 185 -22.99 23.59 16.36
C LYS A 185 -23.26 24.79 17.27
N ASN A 186 -23.58 25.95 16.73
CA ASN A 186 -24.08 27.08 17.51
C ASN A 186 -25.54 27.31 17.15
N PRO A 187 -26.45 26.72 17.94
CA PRO A 187 -27.20 27.60 18.84
C PRO A 187 -27.32 27.01 20.25
N VAL A 188 -27.04 27.85 21.25
CA VAL A 188 -27.46 27.72 22.66
C VAL A 188 -26.99 26.45 23.38
N THR A 189 -25.90 26.55 24.15
CA THR A 189 -25.88 26.29 25.60
C THR A 189 -24.45 26.38 26.13
N MET A 190 -24.23 27.35 27.02
CA MET A 190 -23.25 27.22 28.09
C MET A 190 -23.62 25.99 28.92
N ASN A 191 -22.60 25.30 29.43
CA ASN A 191 -22.64 24.32 30.53
C ASN A 191 -23.22 22.93 30.20
N THR A 192 -22.32 21.97 29.97
CA THR A 192 -22.02 20.95 30.98
C THR A 192 -20.74 20.21 30.61
N SER A 193 -19.73 20.44 31.44
CA SER A 193 -18.62 19.51 31.62
C SER A 193 -19.20 18.17 32.07
N THR A 194 -19.20 17.17 31.19
CA THR A 194 -19.13 15.77 31.60
C THR A 194 -18.12 15.04 30.72
N LYS A 195 -16.92 14.99 31.27
CA LYS A 195 -15.92 13.93 31.14
C LYS A 195 -16.59 12.58 30.79
N ARG A 196 -16.47 12.16 29.54
CA ARG A 196 -16.30 10.74 29.20
C ARG A 196 -15.01 10.62 28.41
N ARG A 197 -13.93 10.42 29.17
CA ARG A 197 -12.69 9.81 28.69
C ARG A 197 -13.06 8.47 28.03
N ARG A 198 -12.66 8.30 26.77
CA ARG A 198 -11.85 7.14 26.45
C ARG A 198 -10.49 7.68 26.02
N ASP A 199 -9.53 7.25 26.80
CA ASP A 199 -8.10 7.53 26.81
C ASP A 199 -7.52 7.32 25.38
N VAL A 200 -6.82 8.32 24.82
CA VAL A 200 -5.38 8.58 24.95
C VAL A 200 -4.56 7.35 24.57
N GLU A 201 -4.07 7.33 23.33
CA GLU A 201 -2.63 7.19 23.07
C GLU A 201 -2.27 8.19 21.95
N ASP A 202 -1.57 9.24 22.37
CA ASP A 202 -0.60 9.94 21.54
C ASP A 202 0.48 8.91 21.13
N ASP A 203 0.69 8.73 19.83
CA ASP A 203 1.95 8.21 19.30
C ASP A 203 2.45 9.20 18.25
N ASP A 204 2.98 10.31 18.76
CA ASP A 204 4.23 10.85 18.21
C ASP A 204 5.29 9.76 18.38
N TYR A 205 5.80 9.21 17.29
CA TYR A 205 7.24 9.12 17.06
C TYR A 205 7.53 8.63 15.64
N ASP A 206 8.00 9.56 14.82
CA ASP A 206 9.18 9.29 13.98
C ASP A 206 10.34 8.86 14.90
N THR A 207 10.37 7.59 15.32
CA THR A 207 11.64 6.94 15.70
C THR A 207 12.02 6.05 14.53
N ILE A 208 12.80 6.64 13.64
CA ILE A 208 13.81 5.87 12.92
C ILE A 208 14.60 5.18 14.03
N ALA A 209 14.44 3.87 14.17
CA ALA A 209 15.35 3.10 14.99
C ALA A 209 16.75 3.39 14.45
N GLU A 210 17.53 4.15 15.21
CA GLU A 210 18.97 4.18 15.09
C GLU A 210 19.40 2.72 15.15
N VAL A 211 19.70 2.16 13.98
CA VAL A 211 20.55 0.98 13.92
C VAL A 211 21.89 1.48 14.44
N LYS A 212 22.13 1.29 15.75
CA LYS A 212 23.48 1.23 16.29
C LYS A 212 24.18 0.11 15.54
N ILE A 213 24.84 0.46 14.44
CA ILE A 213 25.85 -0.38 13.83
C ILE A 213 26.99 -0.36 14.86
N GLU A 214 27.02 -1.36 15.73
CA GLU A 214 28.24 -1.64 16.45
C GLU A 214 29.34 -1.85 15.40
N PRO A 215 30.51 -1.18 15.53
CA PRO A 215 31.61 -1.45 14.64
C PRO A 215 31.95 -2.93 14.79
N VAL A 216 31.73 -3.70 13.72
CA VAL A 216 32.20 -5.07 13.62
C VAL A 216 33.71 -5.00 13.78
N SER A 217 34.18 -5.40 14.97
CA SER A 217 35.59 -5.62 15.24
C SER A 217 36.10 -6.59 14.18
N VAL A 218 36.87 -6.07 13.24
CA VAL A 218 37.59 -6.86 12.24
C VAL A 218 38.63 -7.66 13.02
N LYS A 219 38.26 -8.85 13.48
CA LYS A 219 39.24 -9.88 13.83
C LYS A 219 40.01 -10.18 12.56
N LYS A 220 41.21 -9.59 12.44
CA LYS A 220 42.24 -9.98 11.46
C LYS A 220 42.37 -11.50 11.52
N ARG A 221 41.76 -12.21 10.57
CA ARG A 221 42.07 -13.62 10.36
C ARG A 221 43.53 -13.63 9.93
N LYS A 222 44.39 -14.16 10.82
CA LYS A 222 45.76 -14.51 10.49
C LYS A 222 45.70 -15.38 9.24
N ILE A 223 46.19 -14.85 8.13
CA ILE A 223 46.45 -15.64 6.93
C ILE A 223 47.47 -16.70 7.36
N ALA A 224 47.03 -17.95 7.40
CA ALA A 224 47.91 -19.08 7.66
C ALA A 224 48.97 -19.11 6.55
N LYS A 225 50.25 -19.06 6.94
CA LYS A 225 51.37 -19.27 6.02
C LYS A 225 51.21 -20.66 5.41
N PRO A 226 51.32 -20.84 4.09
CA PRO A 226 51.32 -22.17 3.49
C PRO A 226 52.56 -22.93 3.97
N SER A 227 52.35 -24.17 4.43
CA SER A 227 53.41 -25.08 4.83
C SER A 227 54.36 -25.38 3.66
N PRO A 228 55.67 -25.50 3.91
CA PRO A 228 56.64 -25.76 2.85
C PRO A 228 56.48 -27.18 2.29
N ILE A 229 56.34 -27.27 0.97
CA ILE A 229 56.36 -28.52 0.22
C ILE A 229 57.75 -29.15 0.40
N ARG A 230 57.81 -30.27 1.12
CA ARG A 230 58.99 -31.14 1.17
C ARG A 230 59.17 -31.79 -0.19
N ARG A 231 60.22 -31.38 -0.91
CA ARG A 231 60.75 -32.15 -2.04
C ARG A 231 61.42 -33.40 -1.48
N LYS A 232 61.01 -34.57 -1.97
CA LYS A 232 61.82 -35.78 -2.03
C LYS A 232 61.77 -36.26 -3.48
#